data_AF-A0A2S0PBY9-F1
#
_entry.id   AF-A0A2S0PBY9-F1
#
_cell.length_a   1.000
_cell.length_b   1.000
_cell.length_c   1.000
_cell.angle_alpha   90.00
_cell.angle_beta   90.00
_cell.angle_gamma   90.00
#
_symmetry.space_group_name_H-M   'P 1'
#
loop_
_entity.id
_entity.type
_entity.pdbx_description
1 polymer ?
#
loop_
_entity_poly.entity_id
_entity_poly.type
_entity_poly.pdbx_seq_one_letter_code
_entity_poly.pdbx_strand_id
1 'polypeptide(L)'
;MLILTGLAALIGLVFLLIAVLGLIAPALFRNRKTGDTPPRTHLLSGGLLAALIAFGVAGGLYPKAGDGAAAPAPVLDPAEAVQSGKGLGMTPEGFRKSFNAIAGEEDPRYAIPRLTISSGEKNDTFTHQFSRQAGIMGAVSKQDGSLEYVMLVTSGSKTDNSENVRSLAMLLFAAQALNPTVPRDENNQAVIALVKEAVANISSPKPVSQRVGKLEYSATASDVTGLMFSIGRP
;
A
#
# COMPACT_ATOMS: atom_id res chain seq x y z
N MET A 1 -1.15 -25.89 -20.50
CA MET A 1 -0.71 -25.32 -19.20
C MET A 1 -1.85 -24.61 -18.47
N LEU A 2 -2.61 -23.72 -19.11
CA LEU A 2 -3.77 -23.03 -18.50
C LEU A 2 -4.80 -23.95 -17.80
N ILE A 3 -5.11 -25.11 -18.39
CA ILE A 3 -6.05 -26.08 -17.81
C ILE A 3 -5.50 -26.69 -16.50
N LEU A 4 -4.20 -26.92 -16.43
CA LEU A 4 -3.54 -27.50 -15.25
C LEU A 4 -3.42 -26.48 -14.12
N THR A 5 -3.13 -25.22 -14.46
CA THR A 5 -3.09 -24.10 -13.51
C THR A 5 -4.47 -23.78 -12.94
N GLY A 6 -5.51 -23.76 -13.80
CA GLY A 6 -6.90 -23.58 -13.37
C GLY A 6 -7.38 -24.70 -12.44
N LEU A 7 -6.99 -25.95 -12.73
CA LEU A 7 -7.30 -27.09 -11.87
C LEU A 7 -6.61 -26.99 -10.51
N ALA A 8 -5.33 -26.60 -10.47
CA ALA A 8 -4.59 -26.42 -9.22
C ALA A 8 -5.19 -25.29 -8.34
N ALA A 9 -5.60 -24.18 -8.95
CA ALA A 9 -6.28 -23.08 -8.25
C ALA A 9 -7.66 -23.49 -7.71
N LEU A 10 -8.43 -24.26 -8.49
CA LEU A 10 -9.73 -24.80 -8.07
C LEU A 10 -9.56 -25.75 -6.88
N ILE A 11 -8.53 -26.61 -6.91
CA ILE A 11 -8.20 -27.52 -5.81
C ILE A 11 -7.83 -26.73 -4.54
N GLY A 12 -7.04 -25.66 -4.67
CA GLY A 12 -6.72 -24.75 -3.55
C GLY A 12 -7.96 -24.12 -2.92
N LEU A 13 -8.92 -23.67 -3.75
CA LEU A 13 -10.21 -23.14 -3.29
C LEU A 13 -11.03 -24.18 -2.53
N VAL A 14 -11.08 -25.42 -3.03
CA VAL A 14 -11.79 -26.53 -2.37
C VAL A 14 -11.19 -26.84 -0.98
N PHE A 15 -9.87 -26.84 -0.85
CA PHE A 15 -9.22 -27.04 0.46
C PHE A 15 -9.50 -25.91 1.45
N LEU A 16 -9.61 -24.67 0.96
CA LEU A 16 -9.98 -23.52 1.78
C LEU A 16 -11.43 -23.63 2.28
N LEU A 17 -12.35 -24.07 1.43
CA LEU A 17 -13.73 -24.35 1.82
C LEU A 17 -13.82 -25.50 2.83
N ILE A 18 -13.02 -26.57 2.66
CA ILE A 18 -12.93 -27.67 3.63
C ILE A 18 -12.41 -27.18 4.98
N ALA A 19 -11.43 -26.28 5.01
CA ALA A 19 -10.90 -25.70 6.24
C ALA A 19 -11.97 -24.89 7.00
N VAL A 20 -12.74 -24.06 6.27
CA VAL A 20 -13.83 -23.26 6.84
C VAL A 20 -14.97 -24.14 7.34
N LEU A 21 -15.40 -25.13 6.54
CA LEU A 21 -16.45 -26.08 6.94
C LEU A 21 -16.01 -26.97 8.11
N GLY A 22 -14.74 -27.37 8.17
CA GLY A 22 -14.16 -28.12 9.29
C GLY A 22 -14.08 -27.33 10.59
N LEU A 23 -13.99 -25.99 10.50
CA LEU A 23 -14.03 -25.10 11.66
C LEU A 23 -15.46 -24.92 12.18
N ILE A 24 -16.43 -24.74 11.28
CA ILE A 24 -17.84 -24.47 11.61
C ILE A 24 -18.59 -25.75 12.01
N ALA A 25 -18.36 -26.85 11.30
CA ALA A 25 -19.10 -28.11 11.46
C ALA A 25 -18.17 -29.34 11.37
N PRO A 26 -17.28 -29.56 12.37
CA PRO A 26 -16.32 -30.66 12.35
C PRO A 26 -16.98 -32.05 12.31
N ALA A 27 -18.23 -32.16 12.76
CA ALA A 27 -19.01 -33.41 12.73
C ALA A 27 -19.23 -33.98 11.31
N LEU A 28 -19.11 -33.15 10.26
CA LEU A 28 -19.14 -33.59 8.86
C LEU A 28 -17.94 -34.49 8.51
N PHE A 29 -16.84 -34.37 9.24
CA PHE A 29 -15.60 -35.13 9.04
C PHE A 29 -15.47 -36.31 10.00
N ARG A 30 -16.57 -36.69 10.68
CA ARG A 30 -16.61 -37.83 11.59
C ARG A 30 -16.38 -39.13 10.82
N ASN A 31 -15.38 -39.91 11.25
CA ASN A 31 -15.07 -41.17 10.61
C ASN A 31 -16.21 -42.18 10.87
N ARG A 32 -16.87 -42.64 9.81
CA ARG A 32 -18.00 -43.59 9.93
C ARG A 32 -17.61 -44.97 10.48
N LYS A 33 -16.32 -45.32 10.49
CA LYS A 33 -15.82 -46.60 10.99
C LYS A 33 -15.37 -46.56 12.45
N THR A 34 -14.84 -45.43 12.93
CA THR A 34 -14.31 -45.29 14.31
C THR A 34 -15.10 -44.32 15.18
N GLY A 35 -15.99 -43.52 14.61
CA GLY A 35 -16.81 -42.54 15.33
C GLY A 35 -16.05 -41.30 15.79
N ASP A 36 -14.73 -41.25 15.61
CA ASP A 36 -13.88 -40.14 16.01
C ASP A 36 -14.01 -38.95 15.07
N THR A 37 -13.95 -37.75 15.68
CA THR A 37 -14.03 -36.48 14.98
C THR A 37 -12.67 -35.79 15.10
N PRO A 38 -11.99 -35.45 13.98
CA PRO A 38 -10.72 -34.76 14.03
C PRO A 38 -10.83 -33.42 14.79
N PRO A 39 -9.82 -33.02 15.57
CA PRO A 39 -9.86 -31.75 16.28
C PRO A 39 -9.90 -30.58 15.29
N ARG A 40 -10.64 -29.52 15.62
CA ARG A 40 -10.84 -28.34 14.75
C ARG A 40 -9.51 -27.72 14.30
N THR A 41 -8.50 -27.74 15.16
CA THR A 41 -7.16 -27.22 14.90
C THR A 41 -6.41 -28.03 13.84
N HIS A 42 -6.63 -29.35 13.76
CA HIS A 42 -6.02 -30.20 12.74
C HIS A 42 -6.68 -30.02 11.37
N LEU A 43 -8.01 -29.81 11.34
CA LEU A 43 -8.74 -29.53 10.09
C LEU A 43 -8.38 -28.16 9.52
N LEU A 44 -8.25 -27.15 10.40
CA LEU A 44 -7.85 -25.81 9.99
C LEU A 44 -6.40 -25.77 9.49
N SER A 45 -5.46 -26.34 10.27
CA SER A 45 -4.04 -26.33 9.89
C SER A 45 -3.76 -27.18 8.65
N GLY A 46 -4.38 -28.36 8.54
CA GLY A 46 -4.26 -29.22 7.36
C GLY A 46 -4.84 -28.59 6.10
N GLY A 47 -6.03 -27.99 6.18
CA GLY A 47 -6.68 -27.34 5.05
C GLY A 47 -5.96 -26.08 4.58
N LEU A 48 -5.47 -25.25 5.50
CA LEU A 48 -4.72 -24.04 5.18
C LEU A 48 -3.36 -24.37 4.55
N LEU A 49 -2.64 -25.37 5.09
CA LEU A 49 -1.36 -25.81 4.54
C LEU A 49 -1.52 -26.39 3.12
N ALA A 50 -2.56 -27.21 2.90
CA ALA A 50 -2.86 -27.76 1.58
C ALA A 50 -3.23 -26.66 0.56
N ALA A 51 -3.99 -25.64 0.97
CA ALA A 51 -4.32 -24.50 0.13
C ALA A 51 -3.07 -23.69 -0.26
N LEU A 52 -2.17 -23.41 0.68
CA LEU A 52 -0.92 -22.70 0.40
C LEU A 52 -0.02 -23.45 -0.60
N ILE A 53 0.08 -24.78 -0.46
CA ILE A 53 0.83 -25.62 -1.41
C ILE A 53 0.18 -25.58 -2.79
N ALA A 54 -1.14 -25.70 -2.88
CA ALA A 54 -1.87 -25.68 -4.16
C ALA A 54 -1.72 -24.32 -4.87
N PHE A 55 -1.86 -23.21 -4.14
CA PHE A 55 -1.65 -21.86 -4.70
C PHE A 55 -0.19 -21.59 -5.04
N GLY A 56 0.77 -22.11 -4.28
CA GLY A 56 2.19 -22.03 -4.60
C GLY A 56 2.55 -22.77 -5.90
N VAL A 57 2.00 -23.97 -6.10
CA VAL A 57 2.18 -24.73 -7.35
C VAL A 57 1.49 -24.02 -8.52
N ALA A 58 0.28 -23.50 -8.33
CA ALA A 58 -0.42 -22.73 -9.35
C ALA A 58 0.38 -21.46 -9.74
N GLY A 59 0.93 -20.74 -8.76
CA GLY A 59 1.76 -19.55 -8.98
C GLY A 59 3.11 -19.85 -9.65
N GLY A 60 3.73 -21.00 -9.33
CA GLY A 60 4.98 -21.44 -9.96
C GLY A 60 4.81 -21.96 -11.40
N LEU A 61 3.61 -22.44 -11.75
CA LEU A 61 3.25 -22.87 -13.10
C LEU A 61 2.61 -21.76 -13.95
N TYR A 62 2.36 -20.59 -13.36
CA TYR A 62 2.02 -19.40 -14.13
C TYR A 62 3.26 -19.01 -14.95
N PRO A 63 3.13 -18.83 -16.27
CA PRO A 63 4.25 -18.36 -17.07
C PRO A 63 4.70 -17.02 -16.48
N LYS A 64 5.93 -16.98 -15.98
CA LYS A 64 6.63 -15.74 -15.65
C LYS A 64 6.58 -14.92 -16.93
N ALA A 65 5.81 -13.84 -16.94
CA ALA A 65 5.72 -12.95 -18.08
C ALA A 65 7.14 -12.44 -18.40
N GLY A 66 7.74 -13.04 -19.41
CA GLY A 66 8.96 -12.61 -20.07
C GLY A 66 8.59 -12.33 -21.52
N ASP A 67 8.82 -11.09 -21.92
CA ASP A 67 8.81 -10.58 -23.30
C ASP A 67 7.49 -10.71 -24.07
N GLY A 68 6.51 -9.91 -23.65
CA GLY A 68 5.31 -9.64 -24.43
C GLY A 68 4.52 -8.51 -23.80
N ALA A 69 4.64 -7.32 -24.40
CA ALA A 69 3.86 -6.10 -24.17
C ALA A 69 3.43 -5.84 -22.73
N ALA A 70 4.07 -4.85 -22.11
CA ALA A 70 3.53 -4.17 -20.92
C ALA A 70 2.01 -4.08 -21.02
N ALA A 71 1.31 -4.76 -20.11
CA ALA A 71 -0.09 -4.46 -19.87
C ALA A 71 -0.15 -2.94 -19.68
N PRO A 72 -1.02 -2.23 -20.40
CA PRO A 72 -1.00 -0.78 -20.36
C PRO A 72 -1.15 -0.39 -18.90
N ALA A 73 -0.17 0.38 -18.41
CA ALA A 73 -0.37 1.22 -17.24
C ALA A 73 -1.76 1.84 -17.38
N PRO A 74 -2.54 1.97 -16.29
CA PRO A 74 -3.85 2.59 -16.36
C PRO A 74 -3.70 3.85 -17.20
N VAL A 75 -4.37 3.86 -18.36
CA VAL A 75 -4.30 4.97 -19.30
C VAL A 75 -4.90 6.12 -18.53
N LEU A 76 -4.03 6.93 -17.93
CA LEU A 76 -4.36 8.29 -17.58
C LEU A 76 -4.89 8.87 -18.89
N ASP A 77 -6.15 9.31 -18.88
CA ASP A 77 -6.69 10.07 -19.98
C ASP A 77 -5.62 11.08 -20.42
N PRO A 78 -5.36 11.27 -21.74
CA PRO A 78 -4.38 12.23 -22.22
C PRO A 78 -4.60 13.67 -21.71
N ALA A 79 -5.75 13.95 -21.10
CA ALA A 79 -6.07 15.19 -20.40
C ALA A 79 -5.40 15.33 -19.01
N GLU A 80 -4.81 14.29 -18.42
CA GLU A 80 -4.16 14.32 -17.09
C GLU A 80 -2.62 14.17 -17.14
N ALA A 81 -2.05 13.95 -18.31
CA ALA A 81 -0.60 14.00 -18.51
C ALA A 81 -0.15 15.46 -18.59
N VAL A 82 0.15 16.05 -17.42
CA VAL A 82 0.79 17.37 -17.35
C VAL A 82 2.11 17.28 -18.09
N GLN A 83 2.33 18.17 -19.07
CA GLN A 83 3.62 18.30 -19.73
C GLN A 83 4.71 18.37 -18.67
N SER A 84 5.78 17.61 -18.84
CA SER A 84 6.86 17.40 -17.88
C SER A 84 7.49 18.72 -17.39
N GLY A 85 6.85 19.34 -16.40
CA GLY A 85 7.37 20.45 -15.60
C GLY A 85 8.27 19.95 -14.48
N LYS A 86 8.68 20.87 -13.60
CA LYS A 86 9.56 20.61 -12.47
C LYS A 86 8.92 19.73 -11.36
N GLY A 87 7.59 19.56 -11.37
CA GLY A 87 6.85 18.78 -10.37
C GLY A 87 6.93 17.25 -10.54
N LEU A 88 6.21 16.50 -9.71
CA LEU A 88 6.14 15.04 -9.64
C LEU A 88 5.55 14.36 -10.90
N GLY A 89 5.16 15.13 -11.92
CA GLY A 89 4.61 14.60 -13.16
C GLY A 89 3.17 14.08 -13.05
N MET A 90 2.44 14.50 -12.02
CA MET A 90 1.01 14.22 -11.85
C MET A 90 0.27 15.38 -11.20
N THR A 91 -1.04 15.46 -11.41
CA THR A 91 -1.94 16.44 -10.75
C THR A 91 -2.38 15.95 -9.37
N PRO A 92 -2.97 16.83 -8.52
CA PRO A 92 -3.61 16.40 -7.27
C PRO A 92 -4.68 15.32 -7.47
N GLU A 93 -5.49 15.41 -8.53
CA GLU A 93 -6.49 14.39 -8.84
C GLU A 93 -5.85 13.08 -9.31
N GLY A 94 -4.78 13.15 -10.10
CA GLY A 94 -4.00 11.96 -10.48
C GLY A 94 -3.41 11.25 -9.27
N PHE A 95 -2.89 12.00 -8.30
CA PHE A 95 -2.45 11.46 -7.02
C PHE A 95 -3.61 10.82 -6.24
N ARG A 96 -4.73 11.53 -6.07
CA ARG A 96 -5.90 11.02 -5.34
C ARG A 96 -6.40 9.69 -5.93
N LYS A 97 -6.54 9.61 -7.25
CA LYS A 97 -6.96 8.38 -7.94
C LYS A 97 -5.97 7.24 -7.69
N SER A 98 -4.67 7.50 -7.86
CA SER A 98 -3.62 6.50 -7.68
C SER A 98 -3.53 6.02 -6.22
N PHE A 99 -3.59 6.95 -5.27
CA PHE A 99 -3.63 6.66 -3.84
C PHE A 99 -4.85 5.81 -3.48
N ASN A 100 -6.06 6.21 -3.92
CA ASN A 100 -7.29 5.50 -3.59
C ASN A 100 -7.37 4.12 -4.26
N ALA A 101 -6.77 3.93 -5.43
CA ALA A 101 -6.67 2.61 -6.05
C ALA A 101 -5.85 1.65 -5.18
N ILE A 102 -4.79 2.14 -4.55
CA ILE A 102 -3.92 1.31 -3.68
C ILE A 102 -4.54 1.15 -2.29
N ALA A 103 -4.96 2.25 -1.67
CA ALA A 103 -5.40 2.28 -0.29
C ALA A 103 -6.86 1.81 -0.11
N GLY A 104 -7.72 2.07 -1.10
CA GLY A 104 -9.13 1.74 -1.06
C GLY A 104 -9.42 0.25 -1.26
N GLU A 105 -8.53 -0.49 -1.92
CA GLU A 105 -8.58 -1.97 -1.97
C GLU A 105 -8.35 -2.59 -0.58
N GLU A 106 -7.53 -1.95 0.25
CA GLU A 106 -7.16 -2.44 1.59
C GLU A 106 -8.20 -2.03 2.64
N ASP A 107 -8.57 -0.75 2.71
CA ASP A 107 -9.60 -0.24 3.62
C ASP A 107 -10.20 1.09 3.10
N PRO A 108 -11.51 1.15 2.84
CA PRO A 108 -12.18 2.36 2.36
C PRO A 108 -11.98 3.60 3.26
N ARG A 109 -11.63 3.41 4.53
CA ARG A 109 -11.34 4.51 5.47
C ARG A 109 -10.08 5.29 5.12
N TYR A 110 -9.22 4.75 4.25
CA TYR A 110 -8.06 5.49 3.72
C TYR A 110 -8.40 6.38 2.53
N ALA A 111 -9.59 6.25 1.94
CA ALA A 111 -9.91 6.96 0.72
C ALA A 111 -9.87 8.48 0.93
N ILE A 112 -9.11 9.16 0.07
CA ILE A 112 -9.06 10.61 0.01
C ILE A 112 -10.26 11.09 -0.81
N PRO A 113 -11.14 11.97 -0.27
CA PRO A 113 -12.21 12.58 -1.04
C PRO A 113 -11.63 13.53 -2.09
N ARG A 114 -12.48 14.14 -2.91
CA ARG A 114 -12.03 15.18 -3.86
C ARG A 114 -11.21 16.24 -3.11
N LEU A 115 -10.02 16.53 -3.61
CA LEU A 115 -9.11 17.48 -2.98
C LEU A 115 -9.55 18.91 -3.32
N THR A 116 -9.66 19.76 -2.29
CA THR A 116 -9.89 21.19 -2.47
C THR A 116 -8.54 21.88 -2.59
N ILE A 117 -8.30 22.53 -3.73
CA ILE A 117 -7.09 23.31 -3.96
C ILE A 117 -7.31 24.73 -3.44
N SER A 118 -6.43 25.18 -2.56
CA SER A 118 -6.41 26.52 -1.97
C SER A 118 -5.30 27.34 -2.61
N SER A 119 -5.63 28.56 -3.02
CA SER A 119 -4.61 29.43 -3.63
C SER A 119 -3.62 29.92 -2.60
N GLY A 120 -2.33 29.76 -2.88
CA GLY A 120 -1.23 30.29 -2.06
C GLY A 120 -0.45 31.38 -2.79
N GLU A 121 0.53 32.00 -2.15
CA GLU A 121 1.34 33.06 -2.78
C GLU A 121 2.23 32.48 -3.89
N LYS A 122 3.11 31.53 -3.51
CA LYS A 122 4.08 30.88 -4.40
C LYS A 122 3.49 29.69 -5.16
N ASN A 123 2.83 28.79 -4.43
CA ASN A 123 2.21 27.57 -4.96
C ASN A 123 0.79 27.49 -4.44
N ASP A 124 -0.09 26.84 -5.20
CA ASP A 124 -1.37 26.41 -4.66
C ASP A 124 -1.14 25.18 -3.77
N THR A 125 -2.08 24.87 -2.89
CA THR A 125 -1.92 23.77 -1.93
C THR A 125 -3.21 22.99 -1.76
N PHE A 126 -3.09 21.74 -1.32
CA PHE A 126 -4.21 21.01 -0.75
C PHE A 126 -3.83 20.46 0.61
N THR A 127 -4.83 20.24 1.45
CA THR A 127 -4.70 19.52 2.69
C THR A 127 -5.85 18.52 2.83
N HIS A 128 -5.58 17.40 3.48
CA HIS A 128 -6.60 16.45 3.87
C HIS A 128 -6.22 15.81 5.21
N GLN A 129 -7.18 15.71 6.11
CA GLN A 129 -7.00 15.11 7.42
C GLN A 129 -7.66 13.74 7.44
N PHE A 130 -6.88 12.68 7.68
CA PHE A 130 -7.39 11.31 7.79
C PHE A 130 -7.94 11.02 9.18
N SER A 131 -7.23 11.50 10.21
CA SER A 131 -7.59 11.33 11.62
C SER A 131 -7.06 12.51 12.43
N ARG A 132 -7.29 12.58 13.75
CA ARG A 132 -6.66 13.64 14.57
C ARG A 132 -5.12 13.56 14.57
N GLN A 133 -4.56 12.42 14.20
CA GLN A 133 -3.15 12.13 14.31
C GLN A 133 -2.45 12.15 12.96
N ALA A 134 -3.18 12.00 11.85
CA ALA A 134 -2.60 11.91 10.52
C ALA A 134 -3.26 12.85 9.51
N GLY A 135 -2.43 13.61 8.80
CA GLY A 135 -2.83 14.50 7.72
C GLY A 135 -1.84 14.44 6.55
N ILE A 136 -2.31 14.87 5.39
CA ILE A 136 -1.52 15.01 4.17
C ILE A 136 -1.70 16.41 3.61
N MET A 137 -0.63 16.96 3.07
CA MET A 137 -0.65 18.19 2.30
C MET A 137 0.21 18.03 1.05
N GLY A 138 -0.05 18.83 0.04
CA GLY A 138 0.83 18.91 -1.11
C GLY A 138 0.80 20.30 -1.72
N ALA A 139 1.91 20.65 -2.38
CA ALA A 139 2.01 21.86 -3.16
C ALA A 139 1.74 21.57 -4.63
N VAL A 140 1.08 22.51 -5.30
CA VAL A 140 0.68 22.45 -6.69
C VAL A 140 1.31 23.63 -7.42
N SER A 141 2.03 23.33 -8.49
CA SER A 141 2.59 24.31 -9.40
C SER A 141 1.46 25.11 -10.04
N LYS A 142 1.54 26.43 -9.92
CA LYS A 142 0.65 27.36 -10.63
C LYS A 142 0.91 27.41 -12.14
N GLN A 143 2.05 26.89 -12.59
CA GLN A 143 2.44 26.97 -14.01
C GLN A 143 1.70 25.92 -14.85
N ASP A 144 1.57 24.71 -14.30
CA ASP A 144 1.11 23.54 -15.06
C ASP A 144 0.12 22.66 -14.27
N GLY A 145 -0.20 23.01 -13.02
CA GLY A 145 -1.12 22.24 -12.17
C GLY A 145 -0.53 20.92 -11.65
N SER A 146 0.78 20.67 -11.86
CA SER A 146 1.44 19.48 -11.33
C SER A 146 1.73 19.58 -9.84
N LEU A 147 1.76 18.45 -9.16
CA LEU A 147 2.23 18.36 -7.78
C LEU A 147 3.72 18.65 -7.73
N GLU A 148 4.17 19.45 -6.77
CA GLU A 148 5.60 19.71 -6.52
C GLU A 148 6.15 18.77 -5.44
N TYR A 149 5.39 18.59 -4.37
CA TYR A 149 5.68 17.63 -3.31
C TYR A 149 4.38 17.20 -2.62
N VAL A 150 4.47 16.07 -1.92
CA VAL A 150 3.45 15.60 -0.98
C VAL A 150 4.13 15.38 0.37
N MET A 151 3.52 15.86 1.44
CA MET A 151 3.97 15.71 2.81
C MET A 151 2.87 15.09 3.66
N LEU A 152 3.21 14.02 4.37
CA LEU A 152 2.37 13.39 5.38
C LEU A 152 2.92 13.75 6.75
N VAL A 153 2.01 14.10 7.65
CA VAL A 153 2.33 14.41 9.05
C VAL A 153 1.55 13.45 9.92
N THR A 154 2.25 12.69 10.75
CA THR A 154 1.65 11.70 11.65
C THR A 154 2.18 11.88 13.07
N SER A 155 1.30 12.07 14.05
CA SER A 155 1.68 11.96 15.45
C SER A 155 1.51 10.50 15.88
N GLY A 156 2.59 9.90 16.39
CA GLY A 156 2.54 8.54 16.91
C GLY A 156 1.65 8.48 18.16
N SER A 157 0.90 7.39 18.30
CA SER A 157 0.15 7.09 19.51
C SER A 157 0.97 6.19 20.43
N LYS A 158 1.19 6.61 21.67
CA LYS A 158 1.87 5.78 22.68
C LYS A 158 0.98 4.65 23.21
N THR A 159 -0.33 4.77 23.02
CA THR A 159 -1.34 3.88 23.62
C THR A 159 -2.08 3.03 22.59
N ASP A 160 -2.06 3.41 21.32
CA ASP A 160 -2.77 2.73 20.25
C ASP A 160 -1.84 2.38 19.09
N ASN A 161 -1.36 1.15 19.08
CA ASN A 161 -0.50 0.64 18.02
C ASN A 161 -1.22 0.56 16.66
N SER A 162 -2.56 0.49 16.63
CA SER A 162 -3.30 0.41 15.38
C SER A 162 -3.19 1.70 14.58
N GLU A 163 -3.20 2.85 15.24
CA GLU A 163 -2.99 4.16 14.62
C GLU A 163 -1.57 4.35 14.07
N ASN A 164 -0.56 3.76 14.74
CA ASN A 164 0.82 3.76 14.26
C ASN A 164 0.95 2.91 12.97
N VAL A 165 0.35 1.73 12.94
CA VAL A 165 0.33 0.85 11.76
C VAL A 165 -0.42 1.52 10.60
N ARG A 166 -1.56 2.15 10.88
CA ARG A 166 -2.33 2.95 9.92
C ARG A 166 -1.51 4.11 9.35
N SER A 167 -0.80 4.84 10.21
CA SER A 167 0.08 5.94 9.80
C SER A 167 1.16 5.47 8.85
N LEU A 168 1.84 4.36 9.17
CA LEU A 168 2.83 3.75 8.30
C LEU A 168 2.21 3.29 6.97
N ALA A 169 1.03 2.66 6.98
CA ALA A 169 0.36 2.24 5.76
C ALA A 169 0.09 3.42 4.81
N MET A 170 -0.35 4.57 5.34
CA MET A 170 -0.56 5.77 4.52
C MET A 170 0.72 6.29 3.87
N LEU A 171 1.86 6.23 4.56
CA LEU A 171 3.15 6.59 3.98
C LEU A 171 3.50 5.66 2.81
N LEU A 172 3.30 4.35 2.98
CA LEU A 172 3.56 3.36 1.93
C LEU A 172 2.64 3.54 0.73
N PHE A 173 1.35 3.81 0.95
CA PHE A 173 0.39 4.07 -0.13
C PHE A 173 0.75 5.35 -0.90
N ALA A 174 1.12 6.42 -0.21
CA ALA A 174 1.56 7.66 -0.87
C ALA A 174 2.84 7.45 -1.68
N ALA A 175 3.82 6.74 -1.12
CA ALA A 175 5.06 6.40 -1.83
C ALA A 175 4.80 5.57 -3.09
N GLN A 176 3.91 4.59 -3.02
CA GLN A 176 3.56 3.76 -4.17
C GLN A 176 2.75 4.52 -5.22
N ALA A 177 1.84 5.41 -4.80
CA ALA A 177 1.05 6.25 -5.69
C ALA A 177 1.93 7.24 -6.47
N LEU A 178 2.94 7.82 -5.81
CA LEU A 178 3.83 8.83 -6.41
C LEU A 178 5.00 8.22 -7.18
N ASN A 179 5.37 6.98 -6.89
CA ASN A 179 6.52 6.31 -7.50
C ASN A 179 6.17 4.92 -8.07
N PRO A 180 5.19 4.82 -8.98
CA PRO A 180 4.68 3.53 -9.46
C PRO A 180 5.70 2.73 -10.28
N THR A 181 6.78 3.38 -10.76
CA THR A 181 7.83 2.73 -11.55
C THR A 181 8.86 1.98 -10.71
N VAL A 182 8.94 2.27 -9.40
CA VAL A 182 9.84 1.56 -8.48
C VAL A 182 9.12 0.32 -7.95
N PRO A 183 9.77 -0.86 -7.91
CA PRO A 183 9.18 -2.06 -7.33
C PRO A 183 8.66 -1.82 -5.92
N ARG A 184 7.47 -2.35 -5.61
CA ARG A 184 6.77 -2.13 -4.33
C ARG A 184 7.66 -2.44 -3.12
N ASP A 185 8.39 -3.55 -3.15
CA ASP A 185 9.24 -3.96 -2.02
C ASP A 185 10.41 -3.00 -1.80
N GLU A 186 11.06 -2.55 -2.87
CA GLU A 186 12.14 -1.55 -2.80
C GLU A 186 11.61 -0.22 -2.26
N ASN A 187 10.47 0.24 -2.77
CA ASN A 187 9.82 1.47 -2.36
C ASN A 187 9.44 1.43 -0.87
N ASN A 188 8.81 0.33 -0.44
CA ASN A 188 8.40 0.12 0.95
C ASN A 188 9.60 0.05 1.90
N GLN A 189 10.67 -0.64 1.51
CA GLN A 189 11.88 -0.73 2.32
C GLN A 189 12.54 0.63 2.53
N ALA A 190 12.57 1.48 1.49
CA ALA A 190 13.10 2.84 1.61
C ALA A 190 12.27 3.69 2.60
N VAL A 191 10.94 3.63 2.51
CA VAL A 191 10.05 4.31 3.47
C VAL A 191 10.31 3.83 4.90
N ILE A 192 10.32 2.51 5.13
CA ILE A 192 10.53 1.93 6.46
C ILE A 192 11.90 2.31 7.03
N ALA A 193 12.95 2.27 6.19
CA ALA A 193 14.30 2.64 6.59
C ALA A 193 14.38 4.11 7.04
N LEU A 194 13.85 5.04 6.23
CA LEU A 194 13.82 6.47 6.55
C LEU A 194 13.01 6.76 7.82
N VAL A 195 11.84 6.13 7.98
CA VAL A 195 11.02 6.31 9.19
C VAL A 195 11.75 5.81 10.42
N LYS A 196 12.39 4.63 10.34
CA LYS A 196 13.17 4.07 11.44
C LYS A 196 14.33 4.99 11.84
N GLU A 197 15.05 5.53 10.85
CA GLU A 197 16.16 6.44 11.10
C GLU A 197 15.70 7.78 11.67
N ALA A 198 14.62 8.36 11.14
CA ALA A 198 14.02 9.59 11.67
C ALA A 198 13.59 9.41 13.14
N VAL A 199 12.90 8.32 13.46
CA VAL A 199 12.46 8.00 14.83
C VAL A 199 13.64 7.75 15.76
N ALA A 200 14.72 7.12 15.30
CA ALA A 200 15.95 6.95 16.09
C ALA A 200 16.59 8.30 16.48
N ASN A 201 16.36 9.35 15.67
CA ASN A 201 16.86 10.71 15.89
C ASN A 201 15.83 11.65 16.55
N ILE A 202 14.73 11.14 17.14
CA ILE A 202 13.63 11.97 17.65
C ILE A 202 14.05 13.01 18.70
N SER A 203 15.06 12.71 19.52
CA SER A 203 15.58 13.63 20.55
C SER A 203 16.51 14.72 20.00
N SER A 204 17.02 14.56 18.77
CA SER A 204 17.80 15.59 18.06
C SER A 204 17.34 15.62 16.59
N PRO A 205 16.15 16.19 16.34
CA PRO A 205 15.48 16.07 15.04
C PRO A 205 16.36 16.59 13.91
N LYS A 206 16.67 15.69 12.97
CA LYS A 206 17.35 16.01 11.71
C LYS A 206 16.62 15.32 10.58
N PRO A 207 16.43 16.00 9.43
CA PRO A 207 15.95 15.35 8.23
C PRO A 207 16.91 14.25 7.80
N VAL A 208 16.36 13.07 7.55
CA VAL A 208 17.03 11.98 6.84
C VAL A 208 16.38 11.87 5.47
N SER A 209 17.21 11.78 4.42
CA SER A 209 16.73 11.76 3.05
C SER A 209 17.37 10.63 2.25
N GLN A 210 16.61 10.07 1.33
CA GLN A 210 17.09 9.09 0.38
C GLN A 210 16.42 9.31 -0.98
N ARG A 211 17.21 9.17 -2.05
CA ARG A 211 16.68 9.15 -3.42
C ARG A 211 16.11 7.76 -3.73
N VAL A 212 14.88 7.72 -4.23
CA VAL A 212 14.18 6.50 -4.63
C VAL A 212 13.67 6.69 -6.06
N GLY A 213 14.36 6.08 -7.03
CA GLY A 213 14.14 6.36 -8.45
C GLY A 213 14.40 7.83 -8.79
N LYS A 214 13.37 8.52 -9.28
CA LYS A 214 13.46 9.95 -9.67
C LYS A 214 13.08 10.92 -8.56
N LEU A 215 12.62 10.41 -7.42
CA LEU A 215 12.10 11.21 -6.31
C LEU A 215 13.06 11.21 -5.13
N GLU A 216 12.97 12.24 -4.31
CA GLU A 216 13.60 12.29 -3.00
C GLU A 216 12.55 12.09 -1.92
N TYR A 217 12.81 11.15 -1.03
CA TYR A 217 12.03 10.93 0.18
C TYR A 217 12.80 11.54 1.34
N SER A 218 12.11 12.26 2.21
CA SER A 218 12.69 12.83 3.43
C SER A 218 11.79 12.56 4.61
N ALA A 219 12.39 12.25 5.76
CA ALA A 219 11.68 12.00 7.01
C ALA A 219 12.34 12.80 8.13
N THR A 220 11.53 13.41 9.00
CA THR A 220 11.96 14.03 10.26
C THR A 220 11.00 13.64 11.35
N ALA A 221 11.49 13.19 12.50
CA ALA A 221 10.66 12.91 13.67
C ALA A 221 11.04 13.84 14.83
N SER A 222 10.04 14.34 15.56
CA SER A 222 10.24 15.07 16.81
C SER A 222 9.11 14.79 17.81
N ASP A 223 9.37 15.03 19.08
CA ASP A 223 8.34 14.94 20.13
C ASP A 223 7.22 15.98 19.99
N VAL A 224 7.46 17.06 19.23
CA VAL A 224 6.52 18.19 19.08
C VAL A 224 5.63 18.01 17.86
N THR A 225 6.21 17.68 16.71
CA THR A 225 5.51 17.62 15.42
C THR A 225 5.15 16.20 14.99
N GLY A 226 5.62 15.18 15.72
CA GLY A 226 5.52 13.79 15.29
C GLY A 226 6.48 13.50 14.13
N LEU A 227 6.07 12.60 13.25
CA LEU A 227 6.78 12.26 12.02
C LEU A 227 6.25 13.11 10.86
N MET A 228 7.15 13.82 10.19
CA MET A 228 6.91 14.47 8.90
C MET A 228 7.64 13.64 7.84
N PHE A 229 6.92 13.22 6.82
CA PHE A 229 7.46 12.47 5.70
C PHE A 229 7.08 13.17 4.40
N SER A 230 8.06 13.52 3.58
CA SER A 230 7.84 14.22 2.31
C SER A 230 8.39 13.44 1.13
N ILE A 231 7.66 13.46 0.02
CA ILE A 231 8.07 12.94 -1.28
C ILE A 231 8.07 14.12 -2.24
N GLY A 232 9.23 14.39 -2.82
CA GLY A 232 9.48 15.53 -3.71
C GLY A 232 10.41 15.16 -4.85
N ARG A 233 10.74 16.16 -5.67
CA ARG A 233 11.95 16.09 -6.50
C ARG A 233 13.19 16.48 -5.68
N PRO A 234 14.37 15.92 -6.01
CA PRO A 234 15.65 16.32 -5.42
C PRO A 234 16.08 17.73 -5.86
#